data_AF-A0A1C5WKB0-F1
#
_entry.id   AF-A0A1C5WKB0-F1
#
_cell.length_a   1.000
_cell.length_b   1.000
_cell.length_c   1.000
_cell.angle_alpha   90.00
_cell.angle_beta   90.00
_cell.angle_gamma   90.00
#
_symmetry.space_group_name_H-M   'P 1'
#
loop_
_entity.id
_entity.type
_entity.pdbx_description
1 polymer ?
#
loop_
_entity_poly.entity_id
_entity_poly.type
_entity_poly.pdbx_seq_one_letter_code
_entity_poly.pdbx_strand_id
1 'polypeptide(L)'
;MAYSRLEQLKIRLRQSDVSNENEDKFLEQLVLQAEQDVRLYRNYPDNYTEEMIEKDMKKFDSIIIDLALYDYNQEGGEFQTSSSENGTSRNWIDRDKILGKVTPFVQIL
;
A
#
# COMPACT_ATOMS: atom_id res chain seq x y z
N MET A 1 6.69 4.85 -20.80
CA MET A 1 5.41 4.93 -20.05
C MET A 1 5.68 4.48 -18.63
N ALA A 2 5.15 5.16 -17.63
CA ALA A 2 5.19 4.68 -16.25
C ALA A 2 3.98 3.76 -16.03
N TYR A 3 4.20 2.60 -15.41
CA TYR A 3 3.11 1.68 -15.06
C TYR A 3 2.19 2.32 -14.02
N SER A 4 0.89 2.06 -14.12
CA SER A 4 -0.07 2.41 -13.07
C SER A 4 0.24 1.68 -11.77
N ARG A 5 -0.32 2.14 -10.65
CA ARG A 5 -0.13 1.48 -9.34
C ARG A 5 -0.63 0.03 -9.36
N LEU A 6 -1.80 -0.21 -9.95
CA LEU A 6 -2.35 -1.56 -10.13
C LEU A 6 -1.41 -2.45 -10.96
N GLU A 7 -0.90 -1.94 -12.09
CA GLU A 7 0.04 -2.69 -12.94
C GLU A 7 1.33 -3.03 -12.18
N GLN A 8 1.87 -2.09 -11.41
CA GLN A 8 3.06 -2.31 -10.58
C GLN A 8 2.81 -3.40 -9.53
N LEU A 9 1.64 -3.40 -8.87
CA LEU A 9 1.27 -4.44 -7.92
C LEU A 9 1.15 -5.81 -8.60
N LYS A 10 0.46 -5.90 -9.75
CA LYS A 10 0.34 -7.14 -10.54
C LYS A 10 1.70 -7.69 -10.98
N ILE A 11 2.64 -6.83 -11.40
CA ILE A 11 4.01 -7.24 -11.73
C ILE A 11 4.72 -7.86 -10.51
N ARG A 12 4.57 -7.26 -9.32
CA ARG A 12 5.18 -7.80 -8.09
C ARG A 12 4.57 -9.12 -7.65
N LEU A 13 3.27 -9.30 -7.86
CA LEU A 13 2.55 -10.56 -7.63
C LEU A 13 2.78 -11.61 -8.72
N ARG A 14 3.57 -11.30 -9.78
CA ARG A 14 3.76 -12.17 -10.96
C ARG A 14 2.45 -12.48 -11.69
N GLN A 15 1.52 -11.54 -11.70
CA GLN A 15 0.19 -11.61 -12.30
C GLN A 15 0.02 -10.61 -13.46
N SER A 16 1.11 -10.11 -14.06
CA SER A 16 1.05 -9.09 -15.12
C SER A 16 0.24 -9.53 -16.35
N ASP A 17 0.31 -10.82 -16.70
CA ASP A 17 -0.39 -11.39 -17.85
C ASP A 17 -1.73 -12.05 -17.46
N VAL A 18 -2.12 -11.95 -16.18
CA VAL A 18 -3.37 -12.51 -15.66
C VAL A 18 -4.46 -11.45 -15.80
N SER A 19 -5.50 -11.77 -16.55
CA SER A 19 -6.72 -10.96 -16.65
C SER A 19 -7.82 -11.65 -15.85
N ASN A 20 -8.16 -11.07 -14.70
CA ASN A 20 -9.25 -11.51 -13.85
C ASN A 20 -9.90 -10.27 -13.23
N GLU A 21 -11.13 -9.98 -13.65
CA GLU A 21 -11.84 -8.76 -13.24
C GLU A 21 -12.06 -8.67 -11.72
N ASN A 22 -12.35 -9.80 -11.06
CA ASN A 22 -12.60 -9.81 -9.62
C ASN A 22 -11.31 -9.63 -8.83
N GLU A 23 -10.23 -10.28 -9.26
CA GLU A 23 -8.90 -10.09 -8.68
C GLU A 23 -8.44 -8.64 -8.88
N ASP A 24 -8.59 -8.10 -10.09
CA ASP A 24 -8.18 -6.74 -10.41
C ASP A 24 -8.93 -5.70 -9.56
N LYS A 25 -10.24 -5.89 -9.33
CA LYS A 25 -11.03 -5.05 -8.41
C LYS A 25 -10.52 -5.14 -6.98
N PHE A 26 -10.17 -6.34 -6.51
CA PHE A 26 -9.62 -6.53 -5.17
C PHE A 26 -8.26 -5.84 -5.01
N LEU A 27 -7.35 -6.06 -5.95
CA LEU A 27 -6.03 -5.41 -5.97
C LEU A 27 -6.15 -3.88 -6.07
N GLU A 28 -7.08 -3.38 -6.87
CA GLU A 28 -7.36 -1.95 -6.98
C GLU A 28 -7.86 -1.38 -5.64
N GLN A 29 -8.74 -2.11 -4.95
CA GLN A 29 -9.20 -1.72 -3.62
C GLN A 29 -8.05 -1.68 -2.60
N LEU A 30 -7.11 -2.63 -2.64
CA LEU A 30 -5.92 -2.61 -1.77
C LEU A 30 -5.02 -1.39 -2.05
N VAL A 31 -4.81 -1.07 -3.33
CA VAL A 31 -4.05 0.12 -3.73
C VAL A 31 -4.73 1.41 -3.25
N LEU A 32 -6.06 1.52 -3.41
CA LEU A 32 -6.84 2.67 -2.96
C LEU A 32 -6.76 2.86 -1.45
N GLN A 33 -6.86 1.78 -0.67
CA GLN A 33 -6.73 1.83 0.79
C GLN A 33 -5.33 2.27 1.21
N ALA A 34 -4.29 1.68 0.63
CA ALA A 34 -2.91 2.05 0.90
C ALA A 34 -2.63 3.53 0.56
N GLU A 35 -3.20 4.04 -0.54
CA GLU A 35 -3.10 5.44 -0.92
C GLU A 35 -3.77 6.36 0.11
N GLN A 36 -4.97 6.02 0.58
CA GLN A 36 -5.68 6.79 1.60
C GLN A 36 -4.90 6.82 2.92
N ASP A 37 -4.36 5.69 3.36
CA ASP A 37 -3.57 5.58 4.58
C ASP A 37 -2.32 6.46 4.50
N VAL A 38 -1.59 6.41 3.37
CA VAL A 38 -0.42 7.26 3.13
C VAL A 38 -0.82 8.74 3.12
N ARG A 39 -1.93 9.10 2.48
CA ARG A 39 -2.42 10.48 2.42
C ARG A 39 -2.77 11.01 3.81
N LEU A 40 -3.44 10.20 4.63
CA LEU A 40 -3.79 10.55 6.01
C LEU A 40 -2.53 10.68 6.87
N TYR A 41 -1.64 9.70 6.83
CA TYR A 41 -0.40 9.70 7.60
C TYR A 41 0.52 10.87 7.21
N ARG A 42 0.55 11.23 5.93
CA ARG A 42 1.32 12.37 5.42
C ARG A 42 0.85 13.70 6.03
N ASN A 43 -0.40 13.76 6.50
CA ASN A 43 -0.97 14.87 7.28
C ASN A 43 -0.89 16.22 6.55
N TYR A 44 -1.36 16.27 5.31
CA TYR A 44 -1.30 17.47 4.49
C TYR A 44 -1.98 18.68 5.17
N PRO A 45 -1.34 19.86 5.20
CA PRO A 45 -1.96 21.06 5.73
C PRO A 45 -3.14 21.53 4.87
N ASP A 46 -4.10 22.23 5.48
CA ASP A 46 -5.34 22.70 4.81
C ASP A 46 -5.08 23.64 3.61
N ASN A 47 -3.89 24.23 3.51
CA ASN A 47 -3.53 25.12 2.39
C ASN A 47 -3.00 24.37 1.16
N TYR A 48 -2.91 23.03 1.19
CA TYR A 48 -2.54 22.24 0.03
C TYR A 48 -3.72 22.06 -0.91
N THR A 49 -3.52 22.31 -2.20
CA THR A 49 -4.50 21.96 -3.24
C THR A 49 -4.41 20.48 -3.58
N GLU A 50 -5.46 19.93 -4.18
CA GLU A 50 -5.47 18.53 -4.63
C GLU A 50 -4.32 18.25 -5.61
N GLU A 51 -4.02 19.15 -6.54
CA GLU A 51 -2.90 19.01 -7.47
C GLU A 51 -1.53 18.94 -6.76
N MET A 52 -1.36 19.70 -5.67
CA MET A 52 -0.15 19.66 -4.85
C MET A 52 -0.03 18.32 -4.12
N ILE A 53 -1.16 17.82 -3.59
CA ILE A 53 -1.25 16.52 -2.92
C ILE A 53 -0.90 15.41 -3.91
N GLU A 54 -1.57 15.33 -5.05
CA GLU A 54 -1.32 14.31 -6.07
C GLU A 54 0.15 14.31 -6.54
N LYS A 55 0.74 15.49 -6.72
CA LYS A 55 2.15 15.62 -7.09
C LYS A 55 3.09 15.11 -6.01
N ASP A 56 2.81 15.36 -4.74
CA ASP A 56 3.62 14.85 -3.62
C ASP A 56 3.41 13.34 -3.43
N MET A 57 2.18 12.85 -3.58
CA MET A 57 1.82 11.43 -3.45
C MET A 57 2.57 10.52 -4.41
N LYS A 58 2.95 11.00 -5.61
CA LYS A 58 3.81 10.26 -6.55
C LYS A 58 5.16 9.86 -5.95
N LYS A 59 5.68 10.60 -4.97
CA LYS A 59 6.94 10.26 -4.28
C LYS A 59 6.80 9.01 -3.40
N PHE A 60 5.57 8.68 -3.02
CA PHE A 60 5.25 7.57 -2.13
C PHE A 60 4.67 6.36 -2.88
N ASP A 61 4.67 6.36 -4.23
CA ASP A 61 4.17 5.23 -5.02
C ASP A 61 4.79 3.89 -4.60
N SER A 62 6.11 3.85 -4.36
CA SER A 62 6.77 2.62 -3.90
C SER A 62 6.24 2.12 -2.56
N ILE A 63 5.95 3.02 -1.63
CA ILE A 63 5.40 2.69 -0.30
C ILE A 63 3.95 2.23 -0.41
N ILE A 64 3.14 2.89 -1.25
CA ILE A 64 1.75 2.50 -1.51
C ILE A 64 1.70 1.07 -2.06
N ILE A 65 2.58 0.73 -3.01
CA ILE A 65 2.64 -0.64 -3.55
C ILE A 65 3.19 -1.63 -2.53
N ASP A 66 4.16 -1.25 -1.69
CA ASP A 66 4.65 -2.12 -0.61
C ASP A 66 3.56 -2.44 0.41
N LEU A 67 2.71 -1.45 0.76
CA LEU A 67 1.56 -1.63 1.65
C LEU A 67 0.51 -2.55 1.02
N ALA A 68 0.10 -2.29 -0.21
CA ALA A 68 -0.89 -3.13 -0.89
C ALA A 68 -0.39 -4.58 -1.08
N LEU A 69 0.91 -4.75 -1.38
CA LEU A 69 1.53 -6.07 -1.44
C LEU A 69 1.56 -6.76 -0.07
N TYR A 70 1.83 -6.02 1.01
CA TYR A 70 1.78 -6.55 2.37
C TYR A 70 0.37 -7.02 2.73
N ASP A 71 -0.63 -6.18 2.47
CA ASP A 71 -2.04 -6.45 2.78
C ASP A 71 -2.55 -7.67 2.00
N TYR A 72 -2.16 -7.83 0.73
CA TYR A 72 -2.44 -9.04 -0.06
C TYR A 72 -1.85 -10.30 0.57
N ASN A 73 -0.60 -10.25 1.02
CA ASN A 73 0.08 -11.41 1.63
C ASN A 73 -0.40 -11.72 3.06
N GLN A 74 -1.24 -10.87 3.64
CA GLN A 74 -1.88 -11.07 4.94
C GLN A 74 -3.29 -11.64 4.84
N GLU A 75 -3.81 -11.87 3.63
CA GLU A 75 -5.13 -12.45 3.43
C GLU A 75 -5.25 -13.81 4.17
N GLY A 76 -6.29 -13.96 4.98
CA GLY A 76 -6.52 -15.14 5.83
C GLY A 76 -5.66 -15.22 7.09
N GLY A 77 -4.83 -14.21 7.35
CA GLY A 77 -4.01 -14.05 8.57
C GLY A 77 -4.24 -12.70 9.24
N GLU A 78 -5.43 -12.13 9.10
CA GLU A 78 -5.74 -10.77 9.52
C GLU A 78 -5.44 -10.58 11.01
N PHE A 79 -4.74 -9.50 11.34
CA PHE A 79 -4.35 -9.13 12.70
C PHE A 79 -3.39 -10.13 13.40
N GLN A 80 -2.82 -11.10 12.67
CA GLN A 80 -1.82 -12.01 13.21
C GLN A 80 -0.41 -11.49 12.95
N THR A 81 0.45 -11.56 13.95
CA THR A 81 1.87 -11.18 13.81
C THR A 81 2.75 -12.33 13.32
N SER A 82 2.26 -13.57 13.47
CA SER A 82 2.93 -14.78 13.02
C SER A 82 1.93 -15.90 12.79
N SER A 83 2.27 -16.80 11.86
CA SER A 83 1.51 -18.02 11.59
C SER A 83 2.46 -19.20 11.42
N SER A 84 2.02 -20.38 11.86
CA SER A 84 2.76 -21.62 11.77
C SER A 84 1.84 -22.74 11.33
N GLU A 85 2.06 -23.26 10.12
CA GLU A 85 1.27 -24.35 9.56
C GLU A 85 2.18 -25.36 8.86
N ASN A 86 2.00 -26.65 9.12
CA ASN A 86 2.70 -27.77 8.48
C ASN A 86 4.24 -27.59 8.34
N GLY A 87 4.89 -27.06 9.38
CA GLY A 87 6.34 -26.85 9.42
C GLY A 87 6.84 -25.58 8.70
N THR A 88 5.94 -24.79 8.12
CA THR A 88 6.25 -23.45 7.60
C THR A 88 5.89 -22.42 8.67
N SER A 89 6.88 -21.64 9.12
CA SER A 89 6.68 -20.52 10.04
C SER A 89 6.91 -19.19 9.30
N ARG A 90 5.95 -18.27 9.41
CA ARG A 90 6.04 -16.91 8.87
C ARG A 90 5.90 -15.92 10.01
N ASN A 91 6.79 -14.93 10.03
CA ASN A 91 6.71 -13.76 10.89
C ASN A 91 6.64 -12.54 9.98
N TRP A 92 5.68 -11.67 10.24
CA TRP A 92 5.49 -10.46 9.46
C TRP A 92 6.08 -9.26 10.19
N ILE A 93 6.62 -8.31 9.41
CA ILE A 93 6.93 -6.99 9.97
C ILE A 93 5.63 -6.28 10.27
N ASP A 94 5.64 -5.43 11.29
CA ASP A 94 4.52 -4.55 11.57
C ASP A 94 4.23 -3.65 10.34
N ARG A 95 2.97 -3.60 9.91
CA ARG A 95 2.50 -2.78 8.78
C ARG A 95 2.88 -1.30 8.99
N ASP A 96 2.83 -0.83 10.24
CA ASP A 96 3.15 0.56 10.58
C ASP A 96 4.62 0.90 10.33
N LYS A 97 5.53 -0.09 10.27
CA LYS A 97 6.92 0.15 9.86
C LYS A 97 7.05 0.43 8.36
N ILE A 98 6.13 -0.06 7.54
CA ILE A 98 6.07 0.27 6.12
C ILE A 98 5.50 1.69 5.98
N LEU A 99 4.38 1.97 6.66
CA LEU A 99 3.74 3.29 6.64
C LEU A 99 4.66 4.38 7.21
N GLY A 100 5.43 4.09 8.25
CA GLY A 100 6.38 5.03 8.89
C GLY A 100 7.53 5.50 7.99
N LYS A 101 7.68 4.94 6.78
CA LYS A 101 8.59 5.47 5.75
C LYS A 101 8.04 6.73 5.06
N VAL A 102 6.76 7.03 5.23
CA VAL A 102 6.15 8.29 4.81
C VAL A 102 6.54 9.37 5.82
N THR A 103 7.09 10.49 5.34
CA THR A 103 7.45 11.60 6.24
C THR A 103 6.21 12.48 6.47
N PRO A 104 5.64 12.58 7.68
CA PRO A 104 4.46 13.39 7.94
C PRO A 104 4.81 14.88 7.99
N PHE A 105 3.85 15.76 7.66
CA PHE A 105 3.95 17.17 8.04
C PHE A 105 3.61 17.32 9.53
N VAL A 106 4.46 18.06 10.25
CA VAL A 106 4.21 18.42 11.65
C VAL A 106 3.27 19.62 11.67
N GLN A 107 2.11 19.48 12.31
CA GLN A 107 1.28 20.62 12.67
C GLN A 107 1.72 21.12 14.05
N ILE A 108 2.15 22.38 14.12
CA ILE A 108 2.39 23.06 15.40
C ILE A 108 1.03 23.60 15.84
N LEU A 109 0.49 23.02 16.92
CA LEU A 109 -0.73 23.47 17.59
C LEU A 109 -0.50 24.80 18.32
#